data_AF-A0A259EZU9-F1
#
_entry.id   AF-A0A259EZU9-F1
#
_cell.length_a   1.000
_cell.length_b   1.000
_cell.length_c   1.000
_cell.angle_alpha   90.00
_cell.angle_beta   90.00
_cell.angle_gamma   90.00
#
_symmetry.space_group_name_H-M   'P 1'
#
loop_
_entity.id
_entity.type
_entity.pdbx_description
1 polymer ?
#
loop_
_entity_poly.entity_id
_entity_poly.type
_entity_poly.pdbx_seq_one_letter_code
_entity_poly.pdbx_strand_id
1 'polypeptide(L)'
;HRARLGAQARVEALEKQQKQMLSKLDSEQKQAGGRKSGDENRATQEFNSLEAELSKRLQVNGREPRRKTLTGASTKAVAFAQYYDAMRQKIETYGSTFFPRANGRPLYGSLVIVVSVDAQGRIANNAQGKDGLSIGRSSGNPELDRQALAIVLSSAPFGPFPTEMRRQIDILDWISTFEFARDSSDRLELLR
;
A
#
# COMPACT_ATOMS: atom_id res chain seq x y z
N HIS A 1 -56.84 -14.01 -34.53
CA HIS A 1 -55.53 -14.66 -34.28
C HIS A 1 -54.28 -13.94 -34.83
N ARG A 2 -54.39 -12.77 -35.51
CA ARG A 2 -53.23 -12.13 -36.19
C ARG A 2 -52.47 -11.05 -35.39
N ALA A 3 -52.98 -10.61 -34.24
CA ALA A 3 -52.39 -9.50 -33.46
C ALA A 3 -51.32 -9.90 -32.43
N ARG A 4 -51.15 -11.20 -32.11
CA ARG A 4 -50.13 -11.67 -31.14
C ARG A 4 -48.72 -11.83 -31.75
N LEU A 5 -48.63 -12.02 -33.07
CA LEU A 5 -47.34 -12.27 -33.76
C LEU A 5 -46.45 -11.01 -33.84
N GLY A 6 -47.04 -9.81 -33.93
CA GLY A 6 -46.28 -8.55 -33.99
C GLY A 6 -45.69 -8.12 -32.64
N ALA A 7 -46.36 -8.46 -31.53
CA ALA A 7 -45.87 -8.15 -30.18
C ALA A 7 -44.65 -9.00 -29.82
N GLN A 8 -44.64 -10.28 -30.20
CA GLN A 8 -43.51 -11.19 -29.95
C GLN A 8 -42.25 -10.75 -30.71
N ALA A 9 -42.37 -10.37 -31.98
CA ALA A 9 -41.24 -9.91 -32.78
C ALA A 9 -40.55 -8.64 -32.21
N ARG A 10 -41.32 -7.76 -31.55
CA ARG A 10 -40.82 -6.52 -30.97
C ARG A 10 -40.10 -6.75 -29.64
N VAL A 11 -40.56 -7.72 -28.84
CA VAL A 11 -39.88 -8.15 -27.60
C VAL A 11 -38.56 -8.83 -27.93
N GLU A 12 -38.52 -9.70 -28.94
CA GLU A 12 -37.31 -10.42 -29.34
C GLU A 12 -36.21 -9.48 -29.87
N ALA A 13 -36.61 -8.41 -30.58
CA ALA A 13 -35.69 -7.38 -31.04
C ALA A 13 -35.10 -6.57 -29.88
N LEU A 14 -35.90 -6.26 -28.85
CA LEU A 14 -35.43 -5.55 -27.65
C LEU A 14 -34.47 -6.40 -26.82
N GLU A 15 -34.75 -7.69 -26.66
CA GLU A 15 -33.86 -8.63 -25.94
C GLU A 15 -32.52 -8.81 -26.65
N LYS A 16 -32.52 -8.90 -27.99
CA LYS A 16 -31.29 -8.93 -28.78
C LYS A 16 -30.47 -7.66 -28.61
N GLN A 17 -31.12 -6.50 -28.60
CA GLN A 17 -30.45 -5.21 -28.38
C GLN A 17 -29.87 -5.10 -26.95
N GLN A 18 -30.58 -5.59 -25.95
CA GLN A 18 -30.11 -5.62 -24.56
C GLN A 18 -28.90 -6.56 -24.38
N LYS A 19 -28.95 -7.76 -24.98
CA LYS A 19 -27.81 -8.70 -24.99
C LYS A 19 -26.58 -8.12 -25.68
N GLN A 20 -26.76 -7.43 -26.80
CA GLN A 20 -25.65 -6.78 -27.50
C GLN A 20 -25.02 -5.64 -26.69
N MET A 21 -25.81 -4.87 -25.94
CA MET A 21 -25.27 -3.86 -25.02
C MET A 21 -24.49 -4.49 -23.86
N LEU A 22 -25.02 -5.55 -23.24
CA LEU A 22 -24.33 -6.27 -22.16
C LEU A 22 -22.99 -6.88 -22.62
N SER A 23 -22.94 -7.42 -23.84
CA SER A 23 -21.69 -7.95 -24.40
C SER A 23 -20.64 -6.87 -24.68
N LYS A 24 -21.06 -5.64 -25.04
CA LYS A 24 -20.14 -4.50 -25.20
C LYS A 24 -19.58 -4.03 -23.85
N LEU A 25 -20.42 -3.97 -22.82
CA LEU A 25 -20.00 -3.65 -21.45
C LEU A 25 -19.00 -4.67 -20.87
N ASP A 26 -19.23 -5.98 -21.08
CA ASP A 26 -18.33 -7.05 -20.61
C ASP A 26 -16.98 -7.01 -21.35
N SER A 27 -17.00 -6.70 -22.65
CA SER A 27 -15.78 -6.59 -23.46
C SER A 27 -14.97 -5.33 -23.16
N GLU A 28 -15.62 -4.20 -22.88
CA GLU A 28 -14.96 -2.99 -22.37
C GLU A 28 -14.35 -3.19 -20.97
N GLN A 29 -15.04 -3.91 -20.07
CA GLN A 29 -14.49 -4.26 -18.75
C GLN A 29 -13.28 -5.21 -18.85
N LYS A 30 -13.33 -6.23 -19.72
CA LYS A 30 -12.19 -7.15 -19.94
C LYS A 30 -10.98 -6.47 -20.60
N GLN A 31 -11.20 -5.51 -21.51
CA GLN A 31 -10.11 -4.76 -22.14
C GLN A 31 -9.48 -3.72 -21.20
N ALA A 32 -10.25 -3.15 -20.27
CA ALA A 32 -9.73 -2.25 -19.23
C ALA A 32 -8.91 -3.00 -18.16
N GLY A 33 -9.32 -4.22 -17.77
CA GLY A 33 -8.58 -5.05 -16.80
C GLY A 33 -7.23 -5.57 -17.32
N GLY A 34 -7.15 -5.92 -18.61
CA GLY A 34 -5.93 -6.47 -19.21
C GLY A 34 -4.78 -5.46 -19.39
N ARG A 35 -5.08 -4.17 -19.59
CA ARG A 35 -4.05 -3.11 -19.69
C ARG A 35 -3.56 -2.62 -18.32
N LYS A 36 -4.43 -2.53 -17.32
CA LYS A 36 -4.05 -2.17 -15.94
C LYS A 36 -3.12 -3.21 -15.31
N SER A 37 -3.44 -4.50 -15.46
CA SER A 37 -2.68 -5.59 -14.83
C SER A 37 -1.21 -5.68 -15.30
N GLY A 38 -0.91 -5.29 -16.54
CA GLY A 38 0.47 -5.27 -17.04
C GLY A 38 1.32 -4.10 -16.51
N ASP A 39 0.70 -2.93 -16.33
CA ASP A 39 1.35 -1.72 -15.83
C ASP A 39 1.50 -1.78 -14.30
N GLU A 40 0.46 -2.24 -13.59
CA GLU A 40 0.46 -2.51 -12.14
C GLU A 40 1.53 -3.54 -11.77
N ASN A 41 1.67 -4.62 -12.55
CA ASN A 41 2.71 -5.62 -12.30
C ASN A 41 4.12 -5.05 -12.50
N ARG A 42 4.33 -4.19 -13.50
CA ARG A 42 5.64 -3.54 -13.71
C ARG A 42 5.97 -2.57 -12.59
N ALA A 43 5.04 -1.70 -12.24
CA ALA A 43 5.21 -0.76 -11.13
C ALA A 43 5.50 -1.52 -9.82
N THR A 44 4.73 -2.56 -9.50
CA THR A 44 4.95 -3.41 -8.32
C THR A 44 6.33 -4.06 -8.33
N GLN A 45 6.80 -4.56 -9.48
CA GLN A 45 8.14 -5.13 -9.62
C GLN A 45 9.25 -4.09 -9.40
N GLU A 46 9.07 -2.85 -9.85
CA GLU A 46 10.01 -1.75 -9.61
C GLU A 46 10.08 -1.38 -8.13
N PHE A 47 8.92 -1.28 -7.46
CA PHE A 47 8.86 -1.01 -6.02
C PHE A 47 9.53 -2.13 -5.22
N ASN A 48 9.21 -3.40 -5.50
CA ASN A 48 9.82 -4.55 -4.83
C ASN A 48 11.35 -4.58 -5.00
N SER A 49 11.84 -4.22 -6.19
CA SER A 49 13.26 -4.14 -6.48
C SER A 49 13.94 -3.00 -5.69
N LEU A 50 13.29 -1.85 -5.58
CA LEU A 50 13.77 -0.72 -4.78
C LEU A 50 13.78 -1.05 -3.27
N GLU A 51 12.73 -1.68 -2.76
CA GLU A 51 12.67 -2.11 -1.36
C GLU A 51 13.82 -3.08 -1.03
N ALA A 52 14.11 -4.02 -1.94
CA ALA A 52 15.24 -4.94 -1.79
C ALA A 52 16.59 -4.21 -1.80
N GLU A 53 16.75 -3.18 -2.63
CA GLU A 53 17.96 -2.36 -2.65
C GLU A 53 18.13 -1.54 -1.36
N LEU A 54 17.06 -0.90 -0.88
CA LEU A 54 17.04 -0.18 0.39
C LEU A 54 17.35 -1.12 1.56
N SER A 55 16.81 -2.34 1.54
CA SER A 55 17.09 -3.38 2.54
C SER A 55 18.57 -3.75 2.59
N LYS A 56 19.22 -3.91 1.44
CA LYS A 56 20.67 -4.17 1.38
C LYS A 56 21.49 -3.00 1.94
N ARG A 57 21.08 -1.75 1.69
CA ARG A 57 21.77 -0.55 2.20
C ARG A 57 21.63 -0.39 3.72
N LEU A 58 20.49 -0.80 4.29
CA LEU A 58 20.21 -0.70 5.72
C LEU A 58 20.74 -1.88 6.54
N GLN A 59 21.04 -3.02 5.91
CA GLN A 59 21.70 -4.15 6.55
C GLN A 59 23.13 -3.80 6.94
N VAL A 60 23.30 -3.26 8.16
CA VAL A 60 24.61 -3.01 8.77
C VAL A 60 25.03 -4.26 9.54
N ASN A 61 25.94 -5.04 8.97
CA ASN A 61 26.57 -6.15 9.68
C ASN A 61 27.55 -5.61 10.73
N GLY A 62 27.25 -5.79 12.02
CA GLY A 62 28.27 -5.75 13.08
C GLY A 62 28.39 -4.46 13.92
N ARG A 63 27.40 -3.56 13.96
CA ARG A 63 27.35 -2.48 14.95
C ARG A 63 26.05 -2.51 15.74
N GLU A 64 26.16 -2.45 17.08
CA GLU A 64 25.01 -2.18 17.94
C GLU A 64 24.38 -0.84 17.56
N PRO A 65 23.04 -0.72 17.60
CA PRO A 65 22.05 -1.71 18.05
C PRO A 65 21.78 -2.85 17.03
N ARG A 66 21.26 -4.01 17.47
CA ARG A 66 20.92 -5.13 16.57
C ARG A 66 19.73 -4.74 15.70
N ARG A 67 19.98 -4.50 14.41
CA ARG A 67 18.94 -4.09 13.45
C ARG A 67 18.51 -5.26 12.58
N LYS A 68 17.24 -5.27 12.19
CA LYS A 68 16.75 -6.13 11.11
C LYS A 68 15.90 -5.31 10.16
N THR A 69 16.18 -5.46 8.88
CA THR A 69 15.40 -4.81 7.83
C THR A 69 14.37 -5.78 7.28
N LEU A 70 13.11 -5.35 7.26
CA LEU A 70 12.00 -6.06 6.63
C LEU A 70 11.40 -5.19 5.55
N THR A 71 11.14 -5.78 4.39
CA THR A 71 10.31 -5.19 3.33
C THR A 71 8.92 -5.82 3.40
N GLY A 72 7.91 -5.20 2.80
CA GLY A 72 6.58 -5.81 2.66
C GLY A 72 6.69 -7.27 2.20
N ALA A 73 7.34 -7.47 1.05
CA ALA A 73 7.51 -8.76 0.38
C ALA A 73 8.32 -9.82 1.16
N SER A 74 9.10 -9.43 2.18
CA SER A 74 10.04 -10.32 2.89
C SER A 74 9.48 -10.88 4.21
N THR A 75 8.25 -10.55 4.57
CA THR A 75 7.63 -10.88 5.88
C THR A 75 7.22 -12.36 6.00
N LYS A 76 8.15 -13.30 5.79
CA LYS A 76 7.91 -14.76 5.82
C LYS A 76 8.22 -15.43 7.16
N ALA A 77 8.69 -14.69 8.16
CA ALA A 77 8.95 -15.24 9.50
C ALA A 77 7.73 -15.07 10.40
N VAL A 78 7.15 -16.18 10.86
CA VAL A 78 5.91 -16.25 11.67
C VAL A 78 5.95 -15.32 12.90
N ALA A 79 7.14 -15.15 13.52
CA ALA A 79 7.30 -14.31 14.70
C ALA A 79 7.20 -12.79 14.43
N PHE A 80 7.49 -12.33 13.21
CA PHE A 80 7.47 -10.91 12.83
C PHE A 80 6.16 -10.51 12.15
N ALA A 81 5.48 -11.47 11.51
CA ALA A 81 4.26 -11.23 10.74
C ALA A 81 3.15 -10.57 11.56
N GLN A 82 2.89 -11.02 12.79
CA GLN A 82 1.84 -10.44 13.63
C GLN A 82 2.11 -8.99 14.02
N TYR A 83 3.37 -8.66 14.37
CA TYR A 83 3.76 -7.31 14.71
C TYR A 83 3.68 -6.38 13.49
N TYR A 84 4.14 -6.88 12.34
CA TYR A 84 4.02 -6.19 11.06
C TYR A 84 2.56 -5.88 10.71
N ASP A 85 1.68 -6.88 10.79
CA ASP A 85 0.27 -6.70 10.44
C ASP A 85 -0.41 -5.70 11.35
N ALA A 86 -0.11 -5.73 12.66
CA ALA A 86 -0.63 -4.76 13.61
C ALA A 86 -0.14 -3.34 13.31
N MET A 87 1.16 -3.16 13.01
CA MET A 87 1.73 -1.87 12.64
C MET A 87 1.13 -1.34 11.34
N ARG A 88 1.05 -2.19 10.31
CA ARG A 88 0.44 -1.89 9.01
C ARG A 88 -1.01 -1.45 9.18
N GLN A 89 -1.83 -2.26 9.84
CA GLN A 89 -3.25 -1.97 10.05
C GLN A 89 -3.44 -0.65 10.81
N LYS A 90 -2.59 -0.37 11.80
CA LYS A 90 -2.65 0.89 12.55
C LYS A 90 -2.41 2.10 11.64
N ILE A 91 -1.39 2.03 10.78
CA ILE A 91 -1.04 3.10 9.85
C ILE A 91 -2.10 3.25 8.75
N GLU A 92 -2.60 2.16 8.18
CA GLU A 92 -3.67 2.19 7.18
C GLU A 92 -4.94 2.82 7.76
N THR A 93 -5.32 2.45 8.99
CA THR A 93 -6.50 2.99 9.67
C THR A 93 -6.35 4.49 9.93
N TYR A 94 -5.20 4.90 10.50
CA TYR A 94 -4.93 6.31 10.78
C TYR A 94 -4.81 7.12 9.49
N GLY A 95 -4.07 6.64 8.50
CA GLY A 95 -3.85 7.32 7.23
C GLY A 95 -5.09 7.40 6.35
N SER A 96 -5.99 6.41 6.40
CA SER A 96 -7.29 6.51 5.72
C SER A 96 -8.21 7.52 6.42
N THR A 97 -8.14 7.62 7.75
CA THR A 97 -8.91 8.61 8.52
C THR A 97 -8.40 10.04 8.29
N PHE A 98 -7.07 10.22 8.28
CA PHE A 98 -6.39 11.49 8.07
C PHE A 98 -5.80 11.57 6.67
N PHE A 99 -6.60 11.20 5.67
CA PHE A 99 -6.15 11.08 4.29
C PHE A 99 -5.54 12.41 3.78
N PRO A 100 -4.37 12.37 3.11
CA PRO A 100 -3.66 13.58 2.69
C PRO A 100 -4.50 14.48 1.79
N ARG A 101 -4.47 15.79 2.06
CA ARG A 101 -5.24 16.79 1.32
C ARG A 101 -4.44 18.06 1.05
N ALA A 102 -4.60 18.61 -0.15
CA ALA A 102 -4.14 19.95 -0.52
C ALA A 102 -5.34 20.81 -0.92
N ASN A 103 -5.48 21.98 -0.29
CA ASN A 103 -6.60 22.90 -0.57
C ASN A 103 -7.98 22.20 -0.50
N GLY A 104 -8.15 21.32 0.48
CA GLY A 104 -9.38 20.53 0.69
C GLY A 104 -9.56 19.32 -0.23
N ARG A 105 -8.71 19.13 -1.24
CA ARG A 105 -8.78 18.00 -2.19
C ARG A 105 -7.84 16.86 -1.78
N PRO A 106 -8.28 15.60 -1.88
CA PRO A 106 -7.43 14.45 -1.58
C PRO A 106 -6.23 14.37 -2.54
N LEU A 107 -5.07 14.00 -2.00
CA LEU A 107 -3.84 13.77 -2.73
C LEU A 107 -3.64 12.27 -2.96
N TYR A 108 -3.25 11.90 -4.17
CA TYR A 108 -3.03 10.51 -4.56
C TYR A 108 -1.61 10.31 -5.06
N GLY A 109 -1.12 9.09 -4.93
CA GLY A 109 0.21 8.69 -5.37
C GLY A 109 0.77 7.58 -4.51
N SER A 110 1.95 7.11 -4.89
CA SER A 110 2.64 6.04 -4.20
C SER A 110 4.04 6.47 -3.81
N LEU A 111 4.46 6.16 -2.60
CA LEU A 111 5.80 6.46 -2.10
C LEU A 111 6.34 5.31 -1.27
N VAL A 112 7.67 5.17 -1.22
CA VAL A 112 8.34 4.18 -0.36
C VAL A 112 8.86 4.89 0.86
N ILE A 113 8.47 4.43 2.04
CA ILE A 113 8.91 4.97 3.33
C ILE A 113 9.70 3.89 4.07
N VAL A 114 10.81 4.31 4.67
CA VAL A 114 11.56 3.54 5.65
C VAL A 114 11.19 4.05 7.04
N VAL A 115 10.72 3.15 7.89
CA VAL A 115 10.31 3.42 9.27
C VAL A 115 11.18 2.59 10.22
N SER A 116 11.92 3.25 11.11
CA SER A 116 12.71 2.58 12.14
C SER A 116 11.97 2.60 13.47
N VAL A 117 11.78 1.43 14.07
CA VAL A 117 11.03 1.26 15.33
C VAL A 117 11.89 0.53 16.35
N ASP A 118 11.93 1.02 17.60
CA ASP A 118 12.62 0.35 18.71
C ASP A 118 11.79 -0.77 19.35
N ALA A 119 12.42 -1.52 20.26
CA ALA A 119 11.79 -2.58 21.01
C ALA A 119 10.57 -2.17 21.87
N GLN A 120 10.39 -0.87 22.13
CA GLN A 120 9.23 -0.31 22.84
C GLN A 120 8.12 0.16 21.89
N GLY A 121 8.31 0.01 20.58
CA GLY A 121 7.36 0.44 19.56
C GLY A 121 7.44 1.92 19.21
N ARG A 122 8.48 2.63 19.65
CA ARG A 122 8.66 4.06 19.35
C ARG A 122 9.47 4.21 18.08
N ILE A 123 9.27 5.31 17.37
CA ILE A 123 10.11 5.66 16.23
C ILE A 123 11.51 5.96 16.75
N ALA A 124 12.50 5.28 16.17
CA ALA A 124 13.89 5.31 16.58
C ALA A 124 14.75 5.79 15.42
N ASN A 125 15.91 6.39 15.71
CA ASN A 125 16.79 6.93 14.68
C ASN A 125 17.13 5.88 13.61
N ASN A 126 17.00 6.27 12.34
CA ASN A 126 17.31 5.39 11.23
C ASN A 126 18.77 5.59 10.77
N ALA A 127 19.31 4.65 10.00
CA ALA A 127 20.68 4.76 9.50
C ALA A 127 20.88 5.92 8.49
N GLN A 128 19.79 6.55 8.03
CA GLN A 128 19.79 7.61 7.02
C GLN A 128 19.50 9.02 7.60
N GLY A 129 19.18 9.14 8.90
CA GLY A 129 18.69 10.39 9.49
C GLY A 129 18.22 10.27 10.95
N LYS A 130 18.07 11.42 11.62
CA LYS A 130 17.73 11.51 13.04
C LYS A 130 16.26 11.27 13.36
N ASP A 131 15.35 11.42 12.40
CA ASP A 131 13.90 11.43 12.69
C ASP A 131 13.26 10.03 12.64
N GLY A 132 14.05 8.99 12.38
CA GLY A 132 13.58 7.59 12.34
C GLY A 132 12.66 7.24 11.16
N LEU A 133 12.47 8.19 10.25
CA LEU A 133 11.70 8.06 9.03
C LEU A 133 12.49 8.63 7.86
N SER A 134 12.48 7.94 6.71
CA SER A 134 13.04 8.46 5.47
C SER A 134 12.21 8.06 4.27
N ILE A 135 12.18 8.92 3.26
CA ILE A 135 11.56 8.63 1.97
C ILE A 135 12.58 7.90 1.12
N GLY A 136 12.32 6.63 0.82
CA GLY A 136 13.10 5.83 -0.11
C GLY A 136 12.81 6.18 -1.58
N ARG A 137 11.54 6.47 -1.90
CA ARG A 137 11.10 7.02 -3.19
C ARG A 137 9.94 7.98 -2.95
N SER A 138 10.06 9.19 -3.46
CA SER A 138 9.03 10.24 -3.40
C SER A 138 7.82 9.89 -4.26
N SER A 139 6.64 10.36 -3.88
CA SER A 139 5.44 10.31 -4.72
C SER A 139 5.47 11.27 -5.91
N GLY A 140 6.45 12.18 -5.96
CA GLY A 140 6.49 13.31 -6.88
C GLY A 140 5.70 14.53 -6.40
N ASN A 141 4.97 14.42 -5.29
CA ASN A 141 4.28 15.54 -4.65
C ASN A 141 4.84 15.77 -3.21
N PRO A 142 5.58 16.87 -2.97
CA PRO A 142 6.16 17.16 -1.66
C PRO A 142 5.14 17.31 -0.53
N GLU A 143 3.92 17.76 -0.83
CA GLU A 143 2.87 17.93 0.16
C GLU A 143 2.29 16.57 0.58
N LEU A 144 2.13 15.64 -0.37
CA LEU A 144 1.74 14.26 -0.10
C LEU A 144 2.81 13.56 0.74
N ASP A 145 4.07 13.68 0.34
CA ASP A 145 5.22 13.10 1.04
C ASP A 145 5.29 13.56 2.51
N ARG A 146 5.14 14.88 2.74
CA ARG A 146 5.15 15.44 4.10
C ARG A 146 3.99 14.92 4.95
N GLN A 147 2.79 14.85 4.39
CA GLN A 147 1.61 14.37 5.11
C GLN A 147 1.68 12.87 5.39
N ALA A 148 2.23 12.07 4.45
CA ALA A 148 2.46 10.65 4.66
C ALA A 148 3.44 10.38 5.81
N LEU A 149 4.54 11.15 5.92
CA LEU A 149 5.44 11.07 7.06
C LEU A 149 4.74 11.43 8.39
N ALA A 150 3.90 12.48 8.38
CA ALA A 150 3.12 12.89 9.55
C ALA A 150 2.11 11.82 10.00
N ILE A 151 1.50 11.10 9.07
CA ILE A 151 0.61 9.95 9.35
C ILE A 151 1.37 8.86 10.11
N VAL A 152 2.57 8.49 9.64
CA VAL A 152 3.37 7.45 10.30
C VAL A 152 3.82 7.90 11.68
N LEU A 153 4.31 9.14 11.81
CA LEU A 153 4.68 9.75 13.10
C LEU A 153 3.51 9.70 14.10
N SER A 154 2.33 10.09 13.67
CA SER A 154 1.13 10.16 14.52
C SER A 154 0.55 8.78 14.84
N SER A 155 0.89 7.76 14.05
CA SER A 155 0.50 6.37 14.31
C SER A 155 1.35 5.72 15.40
N ALA A 156 2.52 6.27 15.72
CA ALA A 156 3.36 5.77 16.81
C ALA A 156 2.76 6.10 18.20
N PRO A 157 3.03 5.30 19.25
CA PRO A 157 3.85 4.08 19.24
C PRO A 157 3.10 2.84 18.75
N PHE A 158 3.82 1.86 18.21
CA PHE A 158 3.27 0.62 17.60
C PHE A 158 3.15 -0.56 18.58
N GLY A 159 3.37 -0.30 19.87
CA GLY A 159 3.39 -1.33 20.91
C GLY A 159 4.77 -2.01 21.00
N PRO A 160 5.10 -2.61 22.15
CA PRO A 160 6.41 -3.21 22.35
C PRO A 160 6.55 -4.47 21.50
N PHE A 161 7.79 -4.76 21.09
CA PHE A 161 8.12 -5.98 20.35
C PHE A 161 7.71 -7.24 21.13
N PRO A 162 7.25 -8.32 20.48
CA PRO A 162 7.10 -9.61 21.14
C PRO A 162 8.43 -10.12 21.70
N THR A 163 8.39 -10.97 22.73
CA THR A 163 9.60 -11.49 23.42
C THR A 163 10.59 -12.13 22.45
N GLU A 164 10.10 -12.93 21.50
CA GLU A 164 10.94 -13.59 20.49
C GLU A 164 11.65 -12.59 19.56
N MET A 165 11.01 -11.46 19.29
CA MET A 165 11.59 -10.38 18.48
C MET A 165 12.66 -9.62 19.25
N ARG A 166 12.39 -9.23 20.51
CA ARG A 166 13.36 -8.52 21.39
C ARG A 166 14.64 -9.32 21.63
N ARG A 167 14.55 -10.66 21.64
CA ARG A 167 15.72 -11.53 21.77
C ARG A 167 16.65 -11.47 20.55
N GLN A 168 16.12 -11.14 19.38
CA GLN A 168 16.86 -11.13 18.12
C GLN A 168 17.29 -9.72 17.71
N ILE A 169 16.45 -8.71 17.95
CA ILE A 169 16.62 -7.37 17.42
C ILE A 169 16.23 -6.30 18.45
N ASP A 170 16.88 -5.15 18.34
CA ASP A 170 16.61 -3.94 19.13
C ASP A 170 15.87 -2.89 18.31
N ILE A 171 16.13 -2.85 17.00
CA ILE A 171 15.49 -1.95 16.04
C ILE A 171 14.99 -2.75 14.83
N LEU A 172 13.76 -2.47 14.43
CA LEU A 172 13.17 -2.93 13.18
C LEU A 172 13.22 -1.78 12.16
N ASP A 173 13.87 -2.01 11.03
CA ASP A 173 13.79 -1.13 9.86
C ASP A 173 12.74 -1.69 8.90
N TRP A 174 11.61 -1.03 8.81
CA TRP A 174 10.52 -1.45 7.96
C TRP A 174 10.46 -0.58 6.71
N ILE A 175 10.52 -1.21 5.56
CA ILE A 175 10.38 -0.57 4.26
C ILE A 175 9.04 -1.02 3.67
N SER A 176 8.18 -0.06 3.35
CA SER A 176 6.91 -0.36 2.69
C SER A 176 6.55 0.71 1.67
N THR A 177 5.84 0.29 0.65
CA THR A 177 5.20 1.16 -0.33
C THR A 177 3.82 1.56 0.18
N PHE A 178 3.61 2.86 0.32
CA PHE A 178 2.37 3.50 0.73
C PHE A 178 1.63 3.93 -0.53
N GLU A 179 0.44 3.38 -0.76
CA GLU A 179 -0.42 3.71 -1.88
C GLU A 179 -1.63 4.50 -1.40
N PHE A 180 -1.70 5.76 -1.82
CA PHE A 180 -2.83 6.64 -1.60
C PHE A 180 -3.69 6.64 -2.86
N ALA A 181 -4.77 5.87 -2.83
CA ALA A 181 -5.63 5.66 -3.99
C ALA A 181 -7.10 5.91 -3.66
N ARG A 182 -7.88 6.15 -4.72
CA ARG A 182 -9.34 6.14 -4.66
C ARG A 182 -9.84 4.91 -5.40
N ASP A 183 -10.52 4.05 -4.67
CA ASP A 183 -11.29 2.94 -5.24
C ASP A 183 -12.78 3.28 -5.08
N SER A 184 -13.40 2.87 -3.97
CA SER A 184 -14.75 3.29 -3.55
C SER A 184 -14.74 4.48 -2.58
N SER A 185 -13.63 4.68 -1.86
CA SER A 185 -13.37 5.78 -0.93
C SER A 185 -11.86 6.10 -0.90
N ASP A 186 -11.50 7.26 -0.36
CA ASP A 186 -10.09 7.67 -0.19
C ASP A 186 -9.44 6.73 0.85
N ARG A 187 -8.46 5.91 0.45
CA ARG A 187 -7.82 4.93 1.35
C ARG A 187 -6.30 4.87 1.21
N LEU A 188 -5.63 4.60 2.33
CA LEU A 188 -4.21 4.24 2.35
C LEU A 188 -4.07 2.72 2.40
N GLU A 189 -3.31 2.17 1.46
CA GLU A 189 -2.95 0.76 1.39
C GLU A 189 -1.43 0.59 1.42
N LEU A 190 -0.93 -0.32 2.25
CA LEU A 190 0.50 -0.64 2.30
C LEU A 190 0.76 -1.98 1.63
N LEU A 191 1.64 -1.98 0.63
CA LEU A 191 1.96 -3.19 -0.12
C LEU A 191 2.69 -4.22 0.75
N ARG A 192 2.32 -5.50 0.57
CA ARG A 192 2.85 -6.68 1.27
C ARG A 192 3.79 -7.48 0.39
#